data_AF-A0A1Z9VJ13-F1
#
_entry.id   AF-A0A1Z9VJ13-F1
#
_cell.length_a   1.000
_cell.length_b   1.000
_cell.length_c   1.000
_cell.angle_alpha   90.00
_cell.angle_beta   90.00
_cell.angle_gamma   90.00
#
_symmetry.space_group_name_H-M   'P 1'
#
loop_
_entity.id
_entity.type
_entity.pdbx_description
1 polymer ?
#
loop_
_entity_poly.entity_id
_entity_poly.type
_entity_poly.pdbx_seq_one_letter_code
_entity_poly.pdbx_strand_id
1 'polypeptide(L)'
;MICNEPLIMKDRIRPNIGTFECGHHFHLSCILTYSKLKMTTDCFKCFPSKVRNLPNFGEDRLIAMESLIDARSKMKKTENNNTWFNFNTTLQSMVNLGTALTTIKLKGYLPEDFIEKGISWKSLNKIYTVDSLLDFGFRWHHMIVMGFKPKDFKSLNWHHLSAVLDLKAADMMQTSMNIRDLASLNLEAYQLNELGFTWQDFVNMGGNATNMKLLTNDFQDFKTYFEPSQEQLFEAGFTEEKKQLYKNVAPKKTRKLKINGMVF
;
A
#
# COMPACT_ATOMS: atom_id res chain seq x y z
N MET A 1 -9.83 20.66 -29.80
CA MET A 1 -8.63 20.04 -30.42
C MET A 1 -7.91 19.31 -29.30
N ILE A 2 -7.54 18.03 -29.44
CA ILE A 2 -6.87 17.28 -28.36
C ILE A 2 -5.45 17.84 -28.14
N CYS A 3 -4.80 18.27 -29.22
CA CYS A 3 -3.62 19.12 -29.23
C CYS A 3 -3.78 20.18 -30.35
N ASN A 4 -2.98 21.24 -30.29
CA ASN A 4 -3.02 22.35 -31.27
C ASN A 4 -2.02 22.18 -32.42
N GLU A 5 -1.31 21.05 -32.47
CA GLU A 5 -0.34 20.78 -33.54
C GLU A 5 -1.07 20.41 -34.85
N PRO A 6 -0.56 20.86 -36.01
CA PRO A 6 -1.13 20.47 -37.29
C PRO A 6 -0.86 18.99 -37.59
N LEU A 7 -1.79 18.34 -38.29
CA LEU A 7 -1.60 16.99 -38.80
C LEU A 7 -0.69 17.03 -40.02
N ILE A 8 0.43 16.29 -39.99
CA ILE A 8 1.37 16.19 -41.11
C ILE A 8 0.89 15.08 -42.05
N MET A 9 0.53 15.43 -43.28
CA MET A 9 0.22 14.47 -44.35
C MET A 9 1.28 14.61 -45.45
N LYS A 10 2.12 13.58 -45.64
CA LYS A 10 3.12 13.51 -46.72
C LYS A 10 2.69 12.43 -47.72
N ASP A 11 2.23 12.84 -48.89
CA ASP A 11 1.80 11.95 -49.98
C ASP A 11 0.79 10.88 -49.53
N ARG A 12 1.16 9.59 -49.66
CA ARG A 12 0.35 8.43 -49.26
C ARG A 12 0.59 7.99 -47.82
N ILE A 13 1.55 8.58 -47.11
CA ILE A 13 1.94 8.17 -45.77
C ILE A 13 1.34 9.14 -44.75
N ARG A 14 0.60 8.59 -43.79
CA ARG A 14 -0.05 9.32 -42.70
C ARG A 14 0.58 8.92 -41.36
N PRO A 15 1.81 9.37 -41.06
CA PRO A 15 2.49 8.97 -39.85
C PRO A 15 1.76 9.57 -38.64
N ASN A 16 1.56 8.77 -37.60
CA ASN A 16 0.95 9.21 -36.33
C ASN A 16 -0.45 9.82 -36.48
N ILE A 17 -1.27 9.38 -37.43
CA ILE A 17 -2.69 9.79 -37.53
C ILE A 17 -3.58 8.60 -37.20
N GLY A 18 -4.43 8.75 -36.20
CA GLY A 18 -5.53 7.82 -35.93
C GLY A 18 -6.85 8.41 -36.41
N THR A 19 -7.74 7.52 -36.87
CA THR A 19 -9.05 7.88 -37.41
C THR A 19 -10.11 7.18 -36.60
N PHE A 20 -11.04 7.94 -36.02
CA PHE A 20 -12.23 7.38 -35.41
C PHE A 20 -13.22 6.95 -36.49
N GLU A 21 -14.13 6.02 -36.20
CA GLU A 21 -15.15 5.56 -37.15
C GLU A 21 -16.07 6.69 -37.65
N CYS A 22 -16.24 7.75 -36.86
CA CYS A 22 -16.95 8.96 -37.27
C CYS A 22 -16.21 9.80 -38.34
N GLY A 23 -15.01 9.39 -38.77
CA GLY A 23 -14.18 10.07 -39.76
C GLY A 23 -13.29 11.18 -39.21
N HIS A 24 -13.34 11.48 -37.91
CA HIS A 24 -12.44 12.48 -37.32
C HIS A 24 -11.02 11.95 -37.18
N HIS A 25 -10.06 12.78 -37.59
CA HIS A 25 -8.64 12.48 -37.55
C HIS A 25 -7.94 13.29 -36.44
N PHE A 26 -7.04 12.64 -35.72
CA PHE A 26 -6.18 13.26 -34.71
C PHE A 26 -4.81 12.56 -34.69
N HIS A 27 -3.83 13.11 -33.98
CA HIS A 27 -2.60 12.36 -33.76
C HIS A 27 -2.88 11.08 -32.98
N LEU A 28 -2.31 9.97 -33.41
CA LEU A 28 -2.50 8.67 -32.76
C LEU A 28 -2.06 8.72 -31.29
N SER A 29 -0.94 9.40 -30.99
CA SER A 29 -0.48 9.65 -29.62
C SER A 29 -1.51 10.38 -28.75
N CYS A 30 -2.22 11.35 -29.34
CA CYS A 30 -3.27 12.12 -28.66
C CYS A 30 -4.51 11.27 -28.39
N ILE A 31 -4.90 10.42 -29.35
CA ILE A 31 -6.01 9.47 -29.17
C ILE A 31 -5.68 8.49 -28.05
N LEU A 32 -4.50 7.86 -28.06
CA LEU A 32 -4.09 6.91 -27.03
C LEU A 32 -4.03 7.54 -25.64
N THR A 33 -3.50 8.76 -25.53
CA THR A 33 -3.45 9.51 -24.27
C THR A 33 -4.86 9.84 -23.76
N TYR A 34 -5.72 10.33 -24.64
CA TYR A 34 -7.11 10.64 -24.31
C TYR A 34 -7.88 9.40 -23.86
N SER A 35 -7.80 8.31 -24.64
CA SER A 35 -8.45 7.04 -24.32
C SER A 35 -7.95 6.43 -23.02
N LYS A 36 -6.65 6.53 -22.71
CA LYS A 36 -6.10 6.08 -21.43
C LYS A 36 -6.60 6.92 -20.25
N LEU A 37 -6.65 8.24 -20.39
CA LEU A 37 -7.08 9.15 -19.32
C LEU A 37 -8.58 9.10 -19.06
N LYS A 38 -9.38 8.97 -20.12
CA LYS A 38 -10.85 8.97 -20.04
C LYS A 38 -11.46 7.58 -20.11
N MET A 39 -10.63 6.55 -20.24
CA MET A 39 -11.03 5.15 -20.39
C MET A 39 -12.07 4.95 -21.51
N THR A 40 -12.05 5.76 -22.56
CA THR A 40 -13.09 5.75 -23.61
C THR A 40 -12.50 5.58 -25.01
N THR A 41 -13.26 4.92 -25.87
CA THR A 41 -13.01 4.79 -27.31
C THR A 41 -13.77 5.84 -28.12
N ASP A 42 -14.52 6.71 -27.45
CA ASP A 42 -15.34 7.73 -28.11
C ASP A 42 -14.50 8.85 -28.71
N CYS A 43 -14.97 9.34 -29.86
CA CYS A 43 -14.38 10.50 -30.48
C CYS A 43 -14.66 11.76 -29.66
N PHE A 44 -13.60 12.46 -29.25
CA PHE A 44 -13.67 13.74 -28.52
C PHE A 44 -14.59 14.80 -29.15
N LYS A 45 -14.76 14.80 -30.49
CA LYS A 45 -15.58 15.79 -31.20
C LYS A 45 -17.04 15.37 -31.37
N CYS A 46 -17.36 14.10 -31.21
CA CYS A 46 -18.71 13.61 -31.41
C CYS A 46 -19.45 13.65 -30.08
N PHE A 47 -20.46 14.52 -29.96
CA PHE A 47 -21.40 14.47 -28.85
C PHE A 47 -22.84 14.50 -29.38
N PRO A 48 -23.68 13.49 -29.06
CA PRO A 48 -23.32 12.17 -28.51
C PRO A 48 -22.64 11.28 -29.58
N SER A 49 -21.86 10.30 -29.11
CA SER A 49 -21.18 9.30 -29.94
C SER A 49 -22.21 8.55 -30.80
N LYS A 50 -22.16 8.72 -32.12
CA LYS A 50 -23.09 8.04 -33.07
C LYS A 50 -22.77 6.57 -33.29
N VAL A 51 -21.67 6.08 -32.74
CA VAL A 51 -21.20 4.70 -32.94
C VAL A 51 -21.80 3.82 -31.84
N ARG A 52 -22.96 3.22 -32.12
CA ARG A 52 -23.72 2.40 -31.15
C ARG A 52 -23.18 0.97 -30.97
N ASN A 53 -22.15 0.57 -31.72
CA ASN A 53 -21.78 -0.84 -31.86
C ASN A 53 -20.37 -1.20 -31.33
N LEU A 54 -19.62 -0.24 -30.80
CA LEU A 54 -18.34 -0.51 -30.17
C LEU A 54 -18.49 -0.45 -28.64
N PRO A 55 -17.86 -1.38 -27.88
CA PRO A 55 -17.83 -1.30 -26.44
C PRO A 55 -17.13 -0.02 -26.00
N ASN A 56 -17.81 0.78 -25.18
CA ASN A 56 -17.24 1.95 -24.56
C ASN A 56 -16.73 1.51 -23.18
N PHE A 57 -15.46 1.12 -23.13
CA PHE A 57 -14.83 0.59 -21.91
C PHE A 57 -14.99 1.48 -20.66
N GLY A 58 -15.24 2.77 -20.83
CA GLY A 58 -15.44 3.71 -19.74
C GLY A 58 -16.84 3.59 -19.16
N GLU A 59 -17.84 3.73 -20.02
CA GLU A 59 -19.26 3.60 -19.65
C GLU A 59 -19.58 2.17 -19.20
N ASP A 60 -19.12 1.16 -19.93
CA ASP A 60 -19.31 -0.25 -19.59
C ASP A 60 -18.69 -0.58 -18.22
N ARG A 61 -17.53 0.01 -17.90
CA ARG A 61 -16.90 -0.14 -16.58
C ARG A 61 -17.70 0.56 -15.49
N LEU A 62 -18.23 1.75 -15.75
CA LEU A 62 -19.05 2.48 -14.79
C LEU A 62 -20.35 1.71 -14.51
N ILE A 63 -21.04 1.24 -15.54
CA ILE A 63 -22.23 0.40 -15.42
C ILE A 63 -21.90 -0.91 -14.68
N ALA A 64 -20.77 -1.55 -15.00
CA ALA A 64 -20.34 -2.76 -14.29
C ALA A 64 -20.09 -2.47 -12.80
N MET A 65 -19.41 -1.37 -12.46
CA MET A 65 -19.20 -0.94 -11.08
C MET A 65 -20.53 -0.62 -10.37
N GLU A 66 -21.43 0.11 -11.01
CA GLU A 66 -22.76 0.44 -10.48
C GLU A 66 -23.58 -0.83 -10.26
N SER A 67 -23.60 -1.75 -11.22
CA SER A 67 -24.29 -3.03 -11.11
C SER A 67 -23.76 -3.88 -9.94
N LEU A 68 -22.44 -3.86 -9.69
CA LEU A 68 -21.83 -4.52 -8.55
C LEU A 68 -22.23 -3.85 -7.22
N ILE A 69 -22.25 -2.51 -7.17
CA ILE A 69 -22.70 -1.75 -6.00
C ILE A 69 -24.19 -2.04 -5.70
N ASP A 70 -25.01 -2.09 -6.74
CA ASP A 70 -26.44 -2.39 -6.65
C ASP A 70 -26.70 -3.82 -6.20
N ALA A 71 -25.97 -4.79 -6.76
CA ALA A 71 -26.04 -6.18 -6.34
C ALA A 71 -25.69 -6.32 -4.86
N ARG A 72 -24.60 -5.68 -4.41
CA ARG A 72 -24.20 -5.65 -3.00
C ARG A 72 -25.27 -5.01 -2.11
N SER A 73 -25.83 -3.88 -2.55
CA SER A 73 -26.87 -3.17 -1.81
C SER A 73 -28.17 -3.98 -1.70
N LYS A 74 -28.53 -4.72 -2.73
CA LYS A 74 -29.68 -5.65 -2.72
C LYS A 74 -29.43 -6.83 -1.79
N MET A 75 -28.24 -7.43 -1.79
CA MET A 75 -27.90 -8.49 -0.82
C MET A 75 -28.05 -8.00 0.63
N LYS A 76 -27.55 -6.79 0.94
CA LYS A 76 -27.72 -6.16 2.26
C LYS A 76 -29.20 -5.91 2.65
N LYS A 77 -30.09 -5.66 1.69
CA LYS A 77 -31.52 -5.38 1.93
C LYS A 77 -32.39 -6.64 2.02
N THR A 78 -32.03 -7.71 1.31
CA THR A 78 -32.86 -8.92 1.21
C THR A 78 -32.80 -9.74 2.50
N GLU A 79 -31.76 -9.59 3.32
CA GLU A 79 -31.66 -10.20 4.66
C GLU A 79 -32.73 -9.68 5.64
N ASN A 80 -33.32 -8.50 5.42
CA ASN A 80 -34.30 -7.96 6.38
C ASN A 80 -35.67 -8.68 6.33
N ASN A 81 -36.01 -9.39 5.26
CA ASN A 81 -37.42 -9.72 5.02
C ASN A 81 -37.87 -11.17 5.17
N ASN A 82 -37.02 -12.21 5.28
CA ASN A 82 -37.53 -13.59 5.23
C ASN A 82 -36.77 -14.70 6.00
N THR A 83 -36.08 -14.39 7.09
CA THR A 83 -35.46 -15.44 7.93
C THR A 83 -35.93 -15.35 9.37
N TRP A 84 -36.56 -16.42 9.86
CA TRP A 84 -37.03 -16.58 11.25
C TRP A 84 -35.90 -16.43 12.31
N PHE A 85 -34.63 -16.45 11.87
CA PHE A 85 -33.46 -16.05 12.65
C PHE A 85 -32.99 -14.63 12.31
N ASN A 86 -33.88 -13.63 12.42
CA ASN A 86 -33.53 -12.23 12.19
C ASN A 86 -32.80 -11.64 13.41
N PHE A 87 -31.58 -12.12 13.67
CA PHE A 87 -30.61 -11.29 14.36
C PHE A 87 -30.08 -10.29 13.34
N ASN A 88 -30.64 -9.09 13.35
CA ASN A 88 -30.11 -7.90 12.66
C ASN A 88 -28.72 -7.56 13.25
N THR A 89 -27.75 -8.42 12.95
CA THR A 89 -26.39 -8.37 13.47
C THR A 89 -25.61 -7.45 12.58
N THR A 90 -25.47 -6.21 13.04
CA THR A 90 -24.63 -5.22 12.37
C THR A 90 -23.19 -5.73 12.28
N LEU A 91 -22.42 -5.26 11.28
CA LEU A 91 -20.99 -5.57 11.16
C LEU A 91 -20.25 -5.31 12.48
N GLN A 92 -20.56 -4.20 13.15
CA GLN A 92 -20.00 -3.86 14.45
C GLN A 92 -20.30 -4.93 15.51
N SER A 93 -21.54 -5.42 15.57
CA SER A 93 -21.94 -6.51 16.47
C SER A 93 -21.20 -7.79 16.14
N MET A 94 -21.09 -8.16 14.86
CA MET A 94 -20.36 -9.36 14.43
C MET A 94 -18.88 -9.30 14.84
N VAL A 95 -18.23 -8.16 14.65
CA VAL A 95 -16.84 -7.92 15.06
C VAL A 95 -16.70 -8.00 16.58
N ASN A 96 -17.56 -7.32 17.33
CA ASN A 96 -17.52 -7.33 18.79
C ASN A 96 -17.73 -8.72 19.39
N LEU A 97 -18.50 -9.58 18.72
CA LEU A 97 -18.73 -10.97 19.09
C LEU A 97 -17.59 -11.90 18.65
N GLY A 98 -16.58 -11.41 17.92
CA GLY A 98 -15.49 -12.22 17.40
C GLY A 98 -15.91 -13.19 16.30
N THR A 99 -16.95 -12.84 15.52
CA THR A 99 -17.41 -13.67 14.40
C THR A 99 -16.28 -13.88 13.40
N ALA A 100 -16.11 -15.10 12.89
CA ALA A 100 -15.05 -15.40 11.93
C ALA A 100 -15.13 -14.50 10.68
N LEU A 101 -13.97 -14.02 10.21
CA LEU A 101 -13.87 -13.15 9.02
C LEU A 101 -14.38 -13.84 7.75
N THR A 102 -14.28 -15.16 7.65
CA THR A 102 -14.87 -15.95 6.55
C THR A 102 -16.40 -15.82 6.53
N THR A 103 -17.06 -15.89 7.69
CA THR A 103 -18.51 -15.68 7.80
C THR A 103 -18.89 -14.25 7.46
N ILE A 104 -18.12 -13.26 7.92
CA ILE A 104 -18.32 -11.84 7.57
C ILE A 104 -18.19 -11.66 6.04
N LYS A 105 -17.22 -12.33 5.40
CA LYS A 105 -17.00 -12.31 3.94
C LYS A 105 -18.16 -12.95 3.18
N LEU A 106 -18.68 -14.08 3.67
CA LEU A 106 -19.85 -14.75 3.09
C LEU A 106 -21.12 -13.88 3.13
N LYS A 107 -21.24 -13.02 4.14
CA LYS A 107 -22.28 -11.99 4.22
C LYS A 107 -22.05 -10.78 3.29
N GLY A 108 -20.98 -10.80 2.49
CA GLY A 108 -20.69 -9.77 1.49
C GLY A 108 -20.04 -8.50 2.02
N TYR A 109 -19.55 -8.51 3.26
CA TYR A 109 -18.76 -7.40 3.79
C TYR A 109 -17.33 -7.43 3.24
N LEU A 110 -16.81 -6.25 2.93
CA LEU A 110 -15.44 -5.97 2.49
C LEU A 110 -14.71 -5.08 3.51
N PRO A 111 -13.38 -4.96 3.45
CA PRO A 111 -12.61 -4.05 4.31
C PRO A 111 -13.13 -2.61 4.35
N GLU A 112 -13.62 -2.09 3.22
CA GLU A 112 -14.19 -0.74 3.14
C GLU A 112 -15.44 -0.57 4.01
N ASP A 113 -16.23 -1.63 4.19
CA ASP A 113 -17.40 -1.59 5.08
C ASP A 113 -16.98 -1.39 6.54
N PHE A 114 -15.79 -1.87 6.95
CA PHE A 114 -15.27 -1.64 8.31
C PHE A 114 -14.89 -0.17 8.52
N ILE A 115 -14.33 0.47 7.48
CA ILE A 115 -14.03 1.90 7.48
C ILE A 115 -15.31 2.71 7.57
N GLU A 116 -16.31 2.40 6.73
CA GLU A 116 -17.61 3.09 6.72
C GLU A 116 -18.30 3.01 8.09
N LYS A 117 -18.17 1.88 8.79
CA LYS A 117 -18.71 1.70 10.14
C LYS A 117 -17.81 2.23 11.26
N GLY A 118 -16.68 2.85 10.94
CA GLY A 118 -15.79 3.47 11.93
C GLY A 118 -15.09 2.46 12.84
N ILE A 119 -14.91 1.21 12.40
CA ILE A 119 -14.22 0.18 13.17
C ILE A 119 -12.72 0.49 13.15
N SER A 120 -12.13 0.73 14.32
CA SER A 120 -10.69 1.04 14.41
C SER A 120 -9.80 -0.19 14.19
N TRP A 121 -8.59 0.01 13.65
CA TRP A 121 -7.59 -1.06 13.49
C TRP A 121 -7.27 -1.73 14.82
N LYS A 122 -7.12 -0.93 15.89
CA LYS A 122 -6.85 -1.43 17.24
C LYS A 122 -7.94 -2.38 17.74
N SER A 123 -9.21 -2.13 17.41
CA SER A 123 -10.31 -3.01 17.78
C SER A 123 -10.23 -4.34 17.04
N LEU A 124 -9.87 -4.33 15.75
CA LEU A 124 -9.70 -5.55 14.97
C LEU A 124 -8.50 -6.39 15.41
N ASN A 125 -7.34 -5.76 15.61
CA ASN A 125 -6.11 -6.44 15.99
C ASN A 125 -6.18 -7.05 17.40
N LYS A 126 -7.20 -6.71 18.20
CA LYS A 126 -7.49 -7.35 19.49
C LYS A 126 -8.21 -8.70 19.32
N ILE A 127 -8.97 -8.85 18.24
CA ILE A 127 -9.92 -9.95 18.03
C ILE A 127 -9.39 -10.93 16.98
N TYR A 128 -8.74 -10.41 15.94
CA TYR A 128 -8.28 -11.17 14.78
C TYR A 128 -6.75 -11.10 14.66
N THR A 129 -6.15 -12.16 14.10
CA THR A 129 -4.74 -12.14 13.75
C THR A 129 -4.51 -11.30 12.50
N VAL A 130 -3.32 -10.73 12.36
CA VAL A 130 -2.94 -9.97 11.15
C VAL A 130 -3.09 -10.81 9.89
N ASP A 131 -2.64 -12.08 9.90
CA ASP A 131 -2.77 -12.99 8.76
C ASP A 131 -4.23 -13.09 8.30
N SER A 132 -5.16 -13.32 9.24
CA SER A 132 -6.59 -13.43 8.92
C SER A 132 -7.19 -12.15 8.36
N LEU A 133 -6.70 -10.97 8.79
CA LEU A 133 -7.11 -9.67 8.25
C LEU A 133 -6.58 -9.47 6.83
N LEU A 134 -5.32 -9.83 6.57
CA LEU A 134 -4.72 -9.70 5.23
C LEU A 134 -5.39 -10.66 4.24
N ASP A 135 -5.67 -11.90 4.65
CA ASP A 135 -6.40 -12.92 3.88
C ASP A 135 -7.85 -12.50 3.60
N PHE A 136 -8.50 -11.86 4.57
CA PHE A 136 -9.84 -11.31 4.39
C PHE A 136 -9.85 -10.28 3.24
N GLY A 137 -8.82 -9.43 3.19
CA GLY A 137 -8.61 -8.45 2.12
C GLY A 137 -8.06 -7.10 2.59
N PHE A 138 -7.74 -6.93 3.89
CA PHE A 138 -7.16 -5.68 4.36
C PHE A 138 -5.81 -5.40 3.69
N ARG A 139 -5.54 -4.13 3.44
CA ARG A 139 -4.33 -3.61 2.77
C ARG A 139 -3.86 -2.37 3.51
N TRP A 140 -2.65 -1.90 3.20
CA TRP A 140 -2.02 -0.77 3.88
C TRP A 140 -2.93 0.47 3.99
N HIS A 141 -3.55 0.89 2.88
CA HIS A 141 -4.44 2.06 2.90
C HIS A 141 -5.63 1.89 3.86
N HIS A 142 -6.18 0.68 3.98
CA HIS A 142 -7.24 0.41 4.94
C HIS A 142 -6.74 0.60 6.37
N MET A 143 -5.56 0.06 6.68
CA MET A 143 -4.95 0.14 8.00
C MET A 143 -4.76 1.60 8.43
N ILE A 144 -4.17 2.44 7.56
CA ILE A 144 -3.97 3.87 7.84
C ILE A 144 -5.29 4.60 8.09
N VAL A 145 -6.30 4.42 7.22
CA VAL A 145 -7.60 5.07 7.37
C VAL A 145 -8.31 4.62 8.65
N MET A 146 -8.09 3.37 9.09
CA MET A 146 -8.62 2.82 10.34
C MET A 146 -7.79 3.20 11.58
N GLY A 147 -6.80 4.08 11.43
CA GLY A 147 -6.02 4.64 12.53
C GLY A 147 -4.87 3.75 13.01
N PHE A 148 -4.22 3.01 12.10
CA PHE A 148 -2.98 2.27 12.37
C PHE A 148 -1.86 3.22 12.84
N LYS A 149 -1.13 2.83 13.90
CA LYS A 149 -0.11 3.66 14.57
C LYS A 149 1.27 2.99 14.55
N PRO A 150 2.37 3.73 14.83
CA PRO A 150 3.72 3.17 14.86
C PRO A 150 3.88 1.93 15.74
N LYS A 151 3.15 1.87 16.86
CA LYS A 151 3.21 0.73 17.80
C LYS A 151 2.56 -0.54 17.23
N ASP A 152 1.64 -0.42 16.28
CA ASP A 152 0.93 -1.54 15.67
C ASP A 152 1.81 -2.31 14.68
N PHE A 153 2.90 -1.72 14.19
CA PHE A 153 3.89 -2.44 13.36
C PHE A 153 4.49 -3.66 14.06
N LYS A 154 4.49 -3.71 15.40
CA LYS A 154 4.96 -4.88 16.15
C LYS A 154 4.13 -6.14 15.93
N SER A 155 2.88 -6.03 15.47
CA SER A 155 2.09 -7.19 15.08
C SER A 155 2.40 -7.67 13.66
N LEU A 156 3.20 -6.93 12.89
CA LEU A 156 3.63 -7.29 11.55
C LEU A 156 5.01 -7.96 11.61
N ASN A 157 5.18 -9.06 10.88
CA ASN A 157 6.48 -9.68 10.66
C ASN A 157 7.11 -9.14 9.37
N TRP A 158 8.37 -9.49 9.12
CA TRP A 158 9.08 -9.08 7.90
C TRP A 158 8.32 -9.43 6.62
N HIS A 159 7.76 -10.64 6.53
CA HIS A 159 7.01 -11.10 5.36
C HIS A 159 5.77 -10.24 5.08
N HIS A 160 5.05 -9.83 6.13
CA HIS A 160 3.92 -8.90 6.00
C HIS A 160 4.36 -7.56 5.43
N LEU A 161 5.48 -7.01 5.91
CA LEU A 161 5.99 -5.72 5.48
C LEU A 161 6.47 -5.75 4.02
N SER A 162 7.33 -6.70 3.66
CA SER A 162 8.02 -6.70 2.37
C SER A 162 7.23 -7.38 1.25
N ALA A 163 6.59 -8.52 1.50
CA ALA A 163 6.00 -9.34 0.44
C ALA A 163 4.49 -9.14 0.30
N VAL A 164 3.76 -9.03 1.41
CA VAL A 164 2.29 -8.97 1.39
C VAL A 164 1.77 -7.56 1.22
N LEU A 165 2.30 -6.62 2.01
CA LEU A 165 1.91 -5.21 1.97
C LEU A 165 2.81 -4.36 1.07
N ASP A 166 4.00 -4.87 0.72
CA ASP A 166 5.04 -4.16 -0.06
C ASP A 166 5.28 -2.73 0.44
N LEU A 167 5.39 -2.59 1.76
CA LEU A 167 5.59 -1.29 2.39
C LEU A 167 6.98 -0.75 2.08
N LYS A 168 7.06 0.55 1.86
CA LYS A 168 8.31 1.30 1.80
C LYS A 168 8.46 2.22 3.02
N ALA A 169 9.66 2.75 3.22
CA ALA A 169 9.95 3.72 4.26
C ALA A 169 8.97 4.90 4.22
N ALA A 170 8.65 5.39 3.02
CA ALA A 170 7.67 6.46 2.82
C ALA A 170 6.28 6.11 3.40
N ASP A 171 5.84 4.85 3.28
CA ASP A 171 4.58 4.38 3.86
C ASP A 171 4.66 4.38 5.39
N MET A 172 5.73 3.81 5.94
CA MET A 172 5.91 3.73 7.39
C MET A 172 5.97 5.12 8.03
N MET A 173 6.61 6.08 7.36
CA MET A 173 6.72 7.47 7.81
C MET A 173 5.38 8.21 7.87
N GLN A 174 4.35 7.78 7.12
CA GLN A 174 2.99 8.35 7.23
C GLN A 174 2.38 8.18 8.62
N THR A 175 2.89 7.23 9.41
CA THR A 175 2.43 6.98 10.79
C THR A 175 3.11 7.87 11.83
N SER A 176 3.99 8.79 11.41
CA SER A 176 4.81 9.62 12.30
C SER A 176 5.69 8.78 13.24
N MET A 177 6.26 7.70 12.71
CA MET A 177 7.19 6.83 13.42
C MET A 177 8.47 7.59 13.79
N ASN A 178 8.98 7.36 15.00
CA ASN A 178 10.30 7.85 15.43
C ASN A 178 11.33 6.70 15.50
N ILE A 179 12.59 7.05 15.74
CA ILE A 179 13.70 6.08 15.74
C ILE A 179 13.55 4.95 16.77
N ARG A 180 12.88 5.22 17.91
CA ARG A 180 12.65 4.20 18.95
C ARG A 180 11.54 3.25 18.56
N ASP A 181 10.49 3.76 17.93
CA ASP A 181 9.41 2.95 17.39
C ASP A 181 9.96 2.02 16.29
N LEU A 182 10.78 2.55 15.37
CA LEU A 182 11.44 1.74 14.33
C LEU A 182 12.37 0.66 14.92
N ALA A 183 13.22 1.04 15.88
CA ALA A 183 14.09 0.08 16.56
C ALA A 183 13.30 -1.02 17.28
N SER A 184 12.10 -0.71 17.76
CA SER A 184 11.26 -1.69 18.45
C SER A 184 10.67 -2.76 17.55
N LEU A 185 10.80 -2.62 16.22
CA LEU A 185 10.46 -3.64 15.23
C LEU A 185 11.56 -4.70 15.09
N ASN A 186 12.76 -4.43 15.61
CA ASN A 186 13.90 -5.34 15.56
C ASN A 186 14.24 -5.80 14.14
N LEU A 187 14.15 -4.88 13.17
CA LEU A 187 14.58 -5.07 11.79
C LEU A 187 16.09 -4.91 11.69
N GLU A 188 16.72 -5.70 10.83
CA GLU A 188 18.15 -5.62 10.55
C GLU A 188 18.47 -4.48 9.57
N ALA A 189 19.71 -3.99 9.55
CA ALA A 189 20.10 -2.86 8.72
C ALA A 189 19.84 -3.08 7.23
N TYR A 190 20.08 -4.30 6.72
CA TYR A 190 19.77 -4.64 5.33
C TYR A 190 18.26 -4.59 5.04
N GLN A 191 17.42 -4.98 6.01
CA GLN A 191 15.96 -4.95 5.87
C GLN A 191 15.44 -3.52 5.82
N LEU A 192 15.99 -2.63 6.66
CA LEU A 192 15.68 -1.21 6.63
C LEU A 192 16.07 -0.59 5.28
N ASN A 193 17.23 -0.96 4.74
CA ASN A 193 17.66 -0.53 3.41
C ASN A 193 16.74 -1.08 2.30
N GLU A 194 16.31 -2.33 2.38
CA GLU A 194 15.38 -2.94 1.41
C GLU A 194 13.99 -2.28 1.45
N LEU A 195 13.54 -1.83 2.62
CA LEU A 195 12.35 -0.97 2.74
C LEU A 195 12.56 0.43 2.18
N GLY A 196 13.80 0.82 1.85
CA GLY A 196 14.14 2.12 1.27
C GLY A 196 14.37 3.22 2.31
N PHE A 197 14.68 2.89 3.57
CA PHE A 197 15.11 3.90 4.54
C PHE A 197 16.48 4.47 4.17
N THR A 198 16.59 5.79 4.21
CA THR A 198 17.84 6.52 3.99
C THR A 198 18.40 7.07 5.30
N TRP A 199 19.66 7.51 5.29
CA TRP A 199 20.24 8.21 6.43
C TRP A 199 19.41 9.44 6.84
N GLN A 200 18.93 10.20 5.86
CA GLN A 200 18.13 11.39 6.11
C GLN A 200 16.81 11.05 6.83
N ASP A 201 16.20 9.91 6.51
CA ASP A 201 14.98 9.46 7.20
C ASP A 201 15.26 9.19 8.67
N PHE A 202 16.40 8.57 9.00
CA PHE A 202 16.79 8.36 10.40
C PHE A 202 16.96 9.68 11.15
N VAL A 203 17.62 10.67 10.55
CA VAL A 203 17.77 12.01 11.15
C VAL A 203 16.40 12.67 11.33
N ASN A 204 15.52 12.61 10.33
CA ASN A 204 14.15 13.16 10.40
C ASN A 204 13.31 12.48 11.49
N MET A 205 13.56 11.20 11.78
CA MET A 205 12.96 10.45 12.88
C MET A 205 13.56 10.76 14.27
N GLY A 206 14.47 11.74 14.36
CA GLY A 206 15.17 12.12 15.58
C GLY A 206 16.39 11.25 15.89
N GLY A 207 16.92 10.55 14.89
CA GLY A 207 18.14 9.73 14.98
C GLY A 207 19.37 10.58 15.29
N ASN A 208 20.17 10.13 16.25
CA ASN A 208 21.46 10.69 16.64
C ASN A 208 22.38 9.60 17.18
N ALA A 209 23.65 9.92 17.40
CA ALA A 209 24.66 8.97 17.86
C ALA A 209 24.28 8.16 19.12
N THR A 210 23.42 8.72 19.98
CA THR A 210 23.00 8.08 21.23
C THR A 210 21.90 7.02 21.02
N ASN A 211 20.98 7.26 20.08
CA ASN A 211 19.81 6.40 19.87
C ASN A 211 19.89 5.52 18.61
N MET A 212 20.78 5.83 17.66
CA MET A 212 20.96 5.03 16.45
C MET A 212 21.46 3.61 16.76
N LYS A 213 22.17 3.42 17.87
CA LYS A 213 22.56 2.10 18.39
C LYS A 213 21.39 1.16 18.67
N LEU A 214 20.17 1.70 18.77
CA LEU A 214 18.97 0.89 18.94
C LEU A 214 18.59 0.14 17.65
N LEU A 215 19.02 0.63 16.48
CA LEU A 215 18.80 -0.02 15.18
C LEU A 215 19.83 -1.11 14.92
N THR A 216 21.11 -0.81 15.12
CA THR A 216 22.20 -1.77 14.98
C THR A 216 23.32 -1.50 15.98
N ASN A 217 23.97 -2.57 16.43
CA ASN A 217 25.15 -2.50 17.27
C ASN A 217 26.43 -2.34 16.44
N ASP A 218 26.39 -2.62 15.14
CA ASP A 218 27.55 -2.49 14.26
C ASP A 218 27.50 -1.15 13.54
N PHE A 219 28.49 -0.29 13.80
CA PHE A 219 28.61 0.97 13.10
C PHE A 219 28.91 0.79 11.60
N GLN A 220 29.52 -0.32 11.22
CA GLN A 220 29.85 -0.61 9.83
C GLN A 220 28.60 -0.86 8.99
N ASP A 221 27.52 -1.39 9.59
CA ASP A 221 26.23 -1.52 8.91
C ASP A 221 25.73 -0.16 8.40
N PHE A 222 25.91 0.91 9.18
CA PHE A 222 25.46 2.23 8.73
C PHE A 222 26.18 2.69 7.47
N LYS A 223 27.49 2.41 7.39
CA LYS A 223 28.29 2.74 6.21
C LYS A 223 27.94 1.86 5.02
N THR A 224 27.74 0.57 5.24
CA THR A 224 27.48 -0.40 4.16
C THR A 224 26.11 -0.20 3.53
N TYR A 225 25.09 0.10 4.33
CA TYR A 225 23.70 0.11 3.84
C TYR A 225 23.14 1.50 3.58
N PHE A 226 23.63 2.55 4.26
CA PHE A 226 23.04 3.90 4.14
C PHE A 226 24.04 4.99 3.73
N GLU A 227 25.33 4.64 3.62
CA GLU A 227 26.40 5.48 3.07
C GLU A 227 26.38 6.96 3.53
N PRO A 228 26.28 7.27 4.84
CA PRO A 228 26.24 8.66 5.29
C PRO A 228 27.56 9.38 5.06
N SER A 229 27.50 10.65 4.68
CA SER A 229 28.67 11.50 4.57
C SER A 229 29.31 11.75 5.93
N GLN A 230 30.60 12.13 5.95
CA GLN A 230 31.28 12.48 7.22
C GLN A 230 30.63 13.67 7.92
N GLU A 231 30.14 14.65 7.14
CA GLU A 231 29.41 15.81 7.65
C GLU A 231 28.10 15.37 8.30
N GLN A 232 27.31 14.52 7.64
CA GLN A 232 26.06 13.98 8.18
C GLN A 232 26.27 13.19 9.47
N LEU A 233 27.36 12.42 9.56
CA LEU A 233 27.74 11.70 10.78
C LEU A 233 28.08 12.68 11.91
N PHE A 234 28.83 13.75 11.61
CA PHE A 234 29.21 14.76 12.57
C PHE A 234 27.98 15.53 13.10
N GLU A 235 27.07 15.95 12.21
CA GLU A 235 25.82 16.63 12.56
C GLU A 235 24.90 15.77 13.41
N ALA A 236 24.82 14.47 13.13
CA ALA A 236 24.10 13.49 13.95
C ALA A 236 24.81 13.20 15.30
N GLY A 237 25.97 13.83 15.54
CA GLY A 237 26.70 13.79 16.81
C GLY A 237 27.60 12.57 16.97
N PHE A 238 28.00 11.89 15.90
CA PHE A 238 28.92 10.75 15.94
C PHE A 238 30.38 11.22 16.03
N THR A 239 30.81 11.57 17.25
CA THR A 239 32.23 11.80 17.58
C THR A 239 33.01 10.47 17.64
N GLU A 240 34.34 10.51 17.53
CA GLU A 240 35.19 9.30 17.61
C GLU A 240 34.95 8.48 18.89
N GLU A 241 34.75 9.16 20.03
CA GLU A 241 34.39 8.54 21.31
C GLU A 241 33.06 7.79 21.24
N LYS A 242 32.03 8.38 20.61
CA LYS A 242 30.72 7.74 20.47
C LYS A 242 30.73 6.62 19.44
N LYS A 243 31.59 6.68 18.41
CA LYS A 243 31.82 5.57 17.48
C LYS A 243 32.43 4.35 18.20
N GLN A 244 33.27 4.56 19.21
CA GLN A 244 33.83 3.45 20.01
C GLN A 244 32.78 2.68 20.81
N LEU A 245 31.65 3.31 21.18
CA LEU A 245 30.54 2.62 21.86
C LEU A 245 29.93 1.49 21.04
N TYR A 246 30.07 1.52 19.71
CA TYR A 246 29.62 0.44 18.82
C TYR A 246 30.62 -0.73 18.79
N LYS A 247 31.92 -0.48 19.00
CA LYS A 247 32.96 -1.52 18.99
C LYS A 247 32.95 -2.42 20.23
N ASN A 248 32.42 -1.93 21.35
CA ASN A 248 32.44 -2.63 22.63
C ASN A 248 31.22 -3.54 22.87
N VAL A 249 30.32 -3.66 21.88
CA VAL A 249 29.17 -4.56 21.99
C VAL A 249 29.60 -5.95 21.54
N ALA A 250 29.58 -6.91 22.46
CA ALA A 250 29.88 -8.31 22.15
C ALA A 250 29.06 -8.78 20.94
N PRO A 251 29.65 -9.53 19.99
CA PRO A 251 28.94 -9.99 18.81
C PRO A 251 27.66 -10.72 19.23
N LYS A 252 26.54 -10.39 18.57
CA LYS A 252 25.28 -11.14 18.73
C LYS A 252 25.63 -12.62 18.57
N LYS A 253 25.34 -13.45 19.59
CA LYS A 253 25.48 -14.91 19.48
C LYS A 253 24.71 -15.35 18.24
N THR A 254 25.42 -15.73 17.19
CA THR A 254 24.82 -16.36 16.01
C THR A 254 24.02 -17.55 16.50
N ARG A 255 22.70 -17.53 16.28
CA ARG A 255 21.86 -18.70 16.52
C ARG A 255 22.28 -19.72 15.48
N LYS A 256 23.15 -20.63 15.90
CA LYS A 256 23.56 -21.80 15.13
C LYS A 256 22.31 -22.54 14.66
N LEU A 257 22.05 -22.52 13.37
CA LEU A 257 20.96 -23.28 12.76
C LEU A 257 21.42 -24.74 12.74
N LYS A 258 20.82 -25.58 13.59
CA LYS A 258 20.97 -27.03 13.50
C LYS A 258 19.94 -27.54 12.49
N ILE A 259 20.38 -27.80 11.27
CA ILE A 259 19.61 -28.56 10.28
C ILE A 259 20.30 -29.92 10.15
N ASN A 260 19.56 -31.00 10.46
CA ASN A 260 20.02 -32.40 10.29
C ASN A 260 21.40 -32.72 10.89
N GLY A 261 21.69 -32.21 12.10
CA GLY A 261 22.92 -32.53 12.81
C GLY A 261 24.17 -31.75 12.38
N MET A 262 24.08 -30.88 11.36
CA MET A 262 25.14 -29.94 11.02
C MET A 262 24.85 -28.56 11.60
N VAL A 263 25.91 -27.92 12.11
CA VAL A 263 25.89 -26.61 12.76
C VAL A 263 26.47 -25.59 11.78
N PHE A 264 25.63 -24.64 11.35
CA PHE A 264 26.04 -23.46 10.56
C PHE A 264 26.07 -22.23 11.47
#